data_AF-A0A0L0FPT9-F1
#
_entry.id   AF-A0A0L0FPT9-F1
#
_cell.length_a   1.000
_cell.length_b   1.000
_cell.length_c   1.000
_cell.angle_alpha   90.00
_cell.angle_beta   90.00
_cell.angle_gamma   90.00
#
_symmetry.space_group_name_H-M   'P 1'
#
loop_
_entity.id
_entity.type
_entity.pdbx_description
1 polymer ?
#
loop_
_entity_poly.entity_id
_entity_poly.type
_entity_poly.pdbx_seq_one_letter_code
_entity_poly.pdbx_strand_id
1 'polypeptide(L)'
;MRMTSVHLEVDDDDDKEKDKWKEVSFLMFLQGTLFTLLPYVYIEPKIRKRHKVLVRECMFSLMKAAVYLYVVNTSWIWLMRCLGGGVHQMLVSYTHQVAYSTVFFIHSATVALFHYQMQKGLLPLLTNDTLNVQVTFQDPFLASSAEDFWGHRWGLITRNVLALTVCAPAVKKTESPVVSAMAAFLISGAMHAYTVEVVFGVRAPHAVLFFVLHGVAVSLEKYWTLSGGRRPIRIISTLLWLLFGVLTLPLYFGTLARASPQWLQAYLPDLGLLSLLKIPEFQCY
;
A
#
# COMPACT_ATOMS: atom_id res chain seq x y z
N MET A 1 -31.98 18.57 52.44
CA MET A 1 -32.07 19.46 51.26
C MET A 1 -30.70 20.09 51.05
N ARG A 2 -29.98 20.02 49.95
CA ARG A 2 -30.14 19.45 48.59
C ARG A 2 -28.74 18.94 48.20
N MET A 3 -28.66 17.75 47.60
CA MET A 3 -27.50 17.35 46.81
C MET A 3 -27.57 18.11 45.47
N THR A 4 -26.56 18.93 45.18
CA THR A 4 -26.35 19.50 43.84
C THR A 4 -25.64 18.44 42.99
N SER A 5 -26.39 17.81 42.09
CA SER A 5 -25.84 16.99 41.02
C SER A 5 -25.14 17.90 39.99
N VAL A 6 -23.84 17.72 39.82
CA VAL A 6 -23.11 18.27 38.68
C VAL A 6 -23.56 17.49 37.44
N HIS A 7 -24.40 18.09 36.61
CA HIS A 7 -24.59 17.63 35.23
C HIS A 7 -23.31 17.94 34.48
N LEU A 8 -22.53 16.90 34.16
CA LEU A 8 -21.55 16.95 33.10
C LEU A 8 -22.35 17.03 31.80
N GLU A 9 -22.43 18.22 31.21
CA GLU A 9 -22.71 18.37 29.78
C GLU A 9 -21.65 17.57 29.04
N VAL A 10 -22.05 16.42 28.51
CA VAL A 10 -21.26 15.68 27.53
C VAL A 10 -21.37 16.50 26.25
N ASP A 11 -20.29 17.21 25.93
CA ASP A 11 -20.17 18.13 24.79
C ASP A 11 -20.66 17.47 23.50
N ASP A 12 -21.67 18.09 22.86
CA ASP A 12 -22.14 17.80 21.48
C ASP A 12 -20.99 17.89 20.45
N ASP A 13 -19.87 18.51 20.81
CA ASP A 13 -18.67 18.62 19.97
C ASP A 13 -17.92 17.27 19.86
N ASP A 14 -17.95 16.43 20.89
CA ASP A 14 -17.29 15.10 20.89
C ASP A 14 -18.04 14.11 19.99
N ASP A 15 -19.37 14.25 19.87
CA ASP A 15 -20.18 13.46 18.93
C ASP A 15 -20.02 13.94 17.47
N LYS A 16 -19.89 15.26 17.24
CA LYS A 16 -19.52 15.79 15.91
C LYS A 16 -18.12 15.39 15.49
N GLU A 17 -17.19 15.30 16.43
CA GLU A 17 -15.83 14.84 16.17
C GLU A 17 -15.83 13.34 15.86
N LYS A 18 -16.56 12.52 16.62
CA LYS A 18 -16.76 11.09 16.31
C LYS A 18 -17.41 10.87 14.95
N ASP A 19 -18.38 11.68 14.55
CA ASP A 19 -19.01 11.57 13.23
C ASP A 19 -18.06 11.99 12.10
N LYS A 20 -17.21 13.00 12.31
CA LYS A 20 -16.08 13.28 11.38
C LYS A 20 -15.13 12.09 11.27
N TRP A 21 -14.80 11.41 12.37
CA TRP A 21 -13.93 10.25 12.35
C TRP A 21 -14.59 9.01 11.72
N LYS A 22 -15.92 8.85 11.83
CA LYS A 22 -16.69 7.85 11.07
C LYS A 22 -16.73 8.18 9.58
N GLU A 23 -16.89 9.44 9.20
CA GLU A 23 -16.76 9.88 7.80
C GLU A 23 -15.35 9.65 7.27
N VAL A 24 -14.30 9.96 8.03
CA VAL A 24 -12.90 9.68 7.65
C VAL A 24 -12.66 8.18 7.55
N SER A 25 -13.21 7.36 8.47
CA SER A 25 -13.12 5.90 8.43
C SER A 25 -13.88 5.29 7.25
N PHE A 26 -15.05 5.84 6.92
CA PHE A 26 -15.79 5.52 5.70
C PHE A 26 -15.01 5.95 4.48
N LEU A 27 -14.41 7.15 4.47
CA LEU A 27 -13.53 7.66 3.42
C LEU A 27 -12.21 6.87 3.32
N MET A 28 -11.78 6.17 4.38
CA MET A 28 -10.62 5.27 4.43
C MET A 28 -10.93 3.88 3.89
N PHE A 29 -12.10 3.33 4.24
CA PHE A 29 -12.65 2.18 3.53
C PHE A 29 -12.81 2.56 2.06
N LEU A 30 -13.40 3.74 1.79
CA LEU A 30 -13.47 4.33 0.48
C LEU A 30 -12.07 4.58 -0.09
N GLN A 31 -11.01 4.85 0.67
CA GLN A 31 -9.64 5.12 0.20
C GLN A 31 -8.89 3.83 -0.16
N GLY A 32 -9.05 2.78 0.66
CA GLY A 32 -8.73 1.41 0.28
C GLY A 32 -9.53 0.98 -0.96
N THR A 33 -10.74 1.52 -1.11
CA THR A 33 -11.61 1.38 -2.28
C THR A 33 -11.37 2.46 -3.37
N LEU A 34 -10.53 3.48 -3.16
CA LEU A 34 -10.22 4.57 -4.11
C LEU A 34 -8.85 4.33 -4.71
N PHE A 35 -7.98 3.59 -4.00
CA PHE A 35 -7.02 2.69 -4.64
C PHE A 35 -7.71 1.67 -5.58
N THR A 36 -9.04 1.50 -5.46
CA THR A 36 -9.89 0.74 -6.40
C THR A 36 -10.80 1.58 -7.31
N LEU A 37 -10.83 2.91 -7.18
CA LEU A 37 -11.32 3.79 -8.24
C LEU A 37 -10.14 4.19 -9.10
N LEU A 38 -9.52 3.18 -9.69
CA LEU A 38 -8.47 3.39 -10.66
C LEU A 38 -9.08 4.13 -11.85
N PRO A 39 -8.47 5.23 -12.33
CA PRO A 39 -8.97 5.96 -13.50
C PRO A 39 -9.21 4.99 -14.64
N TYR A 40 -10.41 5.09 -15.24
CA TYR A 40 -10.84 4.26 -16.34
C TYR A 40 -10.53 4.97 -17.67
N VAL A 41 -10.17 4.19 -18.69
CA VAL A 41 -9.98 4.71 -20.05
C VAL A 41 -11.11 4.17 -20.92
N TYR A 42 -11.70 5.05 -21.71
CA TYR A 42 -12.59 4.68 -22.78
C TYR A 42 -11.80 4.00 -23.91
N ILE A 43 -12.23 2.81 -24.33
CA ILE A 43 -11.62 2.10 -25.46
C ILE A 43 -12.73 1.78 -26.47
N GLU A 44 -12.45 1.91 -27.76
CA GLU A 44 -13.34 1.42 -28.80
C GLU A 44 -13.64 -0.08 -28.56
N PRO A 45 -14.92 -0.47 -28.55
CA PRO A 45 -15.32 -1.81 -28.12
C PRO A 45 -14.77 -2.87 -29.09
N LYS A 46 -13.75 -3.62 -28.65
CA LYS A 46 -13.34 -4.86 -29.31
C LYS A 46 -14.18 -6.00 -28.76
N ILE A 47 -14.98 -6.64 -29.62
CA ILE A 47 -15.78 -7.81 -29.25
C ILE A 47 -14.85 -8.95 -28.80
N ARG A 48 -14.60 -9.09 -27.49
CA ARG A 48 -13.93 -10.25 -26.91
C ARG A 48 -14.97 -11.31 -26.57
N LYS A 49 -14.67 -12.59 -26.82
CA LYS A 49 -15.53 -13.70 -26.40
C LYS A 49 -15.61 -13.71 -24.86
N ARG A 50 -16.77 -13.36 -24.29
CA ARG A 50 -16.99 -13.19 -22.83
C ARG A 50 -16.46 -14.35 -21.97
N HIS A 51 -16.58 -15.59 -22.44
CA HIS A 51 -16.05 -16.77 -21.72
C HIS A 51 -14.52 -16.77 -21.58
N LYS A 52 -13.77 -16.24 -22.56
CA LYS A 52 -12.30 -16.17 -22.47
C LYS A 52 -11.84 -15.15 -21.44
N VAL A 53 -12.55 -14.02 -21.30
CA VAL A 53 -12.26 -13.00 -20.27
C VAL A 53 -12.57 -13.55 -18.88
N LEU A 54 -13.73 -14.19 -18.71
CA LEU A 54 -14.14 -14.78 -17.43
C LEU A 54 -13.19 -15.88 -16.94
N VAL A 55 -12.80 -16.81 -17.83
CA VAL A 55 -11.94 -17.94 -17.45
C VAL A 55 -10.48 -17.51 -17.26
N ARG A 56 -9.95 -16.65 -18.14
CA ARG A 56 -8.52 -16.28 -18.11
C ARG A 56 -8.21 -15.21 -17.07
N GLU A 57 -9.05 -14.19 -16.94
CA GLU A 57 -8.77 -13.05 -16.08
C GLU A 57 -9.45 -13.22 -14.71
N CYS A 58 -10.73 -13.58 -14.64
CA CYS A 58 -11.43 -13.70 -13.35
C CYS A 58 -11.09 -15.00 -12.60
N MET A 59 -11.24 -16.18 -13.20
CA MET A 59 -11.04 -17.46 -12.49
C MET A 59 -9.58 -17.68 -12.05
N PHE A 60 -8.61 -17.35 -12.90
CA PHE A 60 -7.19 -17.45 -12.57
C PHE A 60 -6.75 -16.42 -11.52
N SER A 61 -7.35 -15.23 -11.53
CA SER A 61 -7.14 -14.21 -10.49
C SER A 61 -7.76 -14.64 -9.16
N LEU A 62 -8.98 -15.18 -9.16
CA LEU A 62 -9.66 -15.68 -7.97
C LEU A 62 -8.89 -16.83 -7.31
N MET A 63 -8.39 -17.80 -8.09
CA MET A 63 -7.64 -18.93 -7.54
C MET A 63 -6.28 -18.50 -6.97
N LYS A 64 -5.55 -17.64 -7.69
CA LYS A 64 -4.30 -17.06 -7.18
C LYS A 64 -4.55 -16.26 -5.91
N ALA A 65 -5.54 -15.38 -5.92
CA ALA A 65 -5.84 -14.55 -4.77
C ALA A 65 -6.38 -15.34 -3.59
N ALA A 66 -7.22 -16.36 -3.77
CA ALA A 66 -7.68 -17.20 -2.67
C ALA A 66 -6.51 -17.92 -1.99
N VAL A 67 -5.59 -18.50 -2.77
CA VAL A 67 -4.39 -19.16 -2.22
C VAL A 67 -3.47 -18.14 -1.56
N TYR A 68 -3.18 -17.01 -2.21
CA TYR A 68 -2.32 -15.98 -1.65
C TYR A 68 -2.93 -15.29 -0.41
N LEU A 69 -4.21 -14.96 -0.43
CA LEU A 69 -4.92 -14.37 0.72
C LEU A 69 -4.99 -15.36 1.87
N TYR A 70 -5.24 -16.65 1.61
CA TYR A 70 -5.25 -17.68 2.64
C TYR A 70 -3.85 -17.84 3.26
N VAL A 71 -2.83 -18.09 2.43
CA VAL A 71 -1.44 -18.30 2.88
C VAL A 71 -0.90 -17.06 3.60
N VAL A 72 -1.18 -15.86 3.10
CA VAL A 72 -0.65 -14.63 3.70
C VAL A 72 -1.45 -14.21 4.93
N ASN A 73 -2.78 -14.41 4.99
CA ASN A 73 -3.53 -14.19 6.23
C ASN A 73 -3.12 -15.18 7.32
N THR A 74 -2.94 -16.46 6.99
CA THR A 74 -2.45 -17.43 7.98
C THR A 74 -1.03 -17.11 8.41
N SER A 75 -0.16 -16.67 7.49
CA SER A 75 1.19 -16.20 7.82
C SER A 75 1.17 -14.94 8.70
N TRP A 76 0.28 -13.98 8.44
CA TRP A 76 0.13 -12.76 9.24
C TRP A 76 -0.35 -13.08 10.65
N ILE A 77 -1.39 -13.91 10.77
CA ILE A 77 -1.92 -14.37 12.06
C ILE A 77 -0.85 -15.15 12.82
N TRP A 78 -0.12 -16.04 12.14
CA TRP A 78 0.99 -16.79 12.73
C TRP A 78 2.10 -15.87 13.21
N LEU A 79 2.49 -14.84 12.45
CA LEU A 79 3.50 -13.86 12.88
C LEU A 79 3.02 -13.06 14.09
N MET A 80 1.76 -12.62 14.11
CA MET A 80 1.20 -11.86 15.23
C MET A 80 1.07 -12.69 16.51
N ARG A 81 0.93 -14.02 16.40
CA ARG A 81 0.73 -14.93 17.55
C ARG A 81 1.97 -15.72 17.97
N CYS A 82 2.78 -16.24 17.05
CA CYS A 82 3.85 -17.21 17.31
C CYS A 82 5.27 -16.65 17.33
N LEU A 83 5.53 -15.45 16.80
CA LEU A 83 6.75 -14.70 17.15
C LEU A 83 6.57 -14.09 18.55
N GLY A 84 6.59 -14.98 19.55
CA GLY A 84 7.16 -14.82 20.89
C GLY A 84 6.76 -13.68 21.82
N GLY A 85 5.88 -12.73 21.49
CA GLY A 85 5.57 -11.63 22.42
C GLY A 85 4.73 -10.45 21.90
N GLY A 86 4.05 -10.60 20.76
CA GLY A 86 3.16 -9.57 20.21
C GLY A 86 3.87 -8.27 19.85
N VAL A 87 3.09 -7.16 19.81
CA VAL A 87 3.55 -5.80 19.46
C VAL A 87 4.80 -5.38 20.26
N HIS A 88 5.00 -5.90 21.46
CA HIS A 88 6.17 -5.61 22.29
C HIS A 88 7.50 -6.09 21.66
N GLN A 89 7.56 -7.27 21.07
CA GLN A 89 8.79 -7.76 20.43
C GLN A 89 9.11 -7.03 19.12
N MET A 90 8.08 -6.59 18.39
CA MET A 90 8.21 -5.69 17.24
C MET A 90 8.87 -4.35 17.62
N LEU A 91 8.63 -3.86 18.83
CA LEU A 91 9.20 -2.60 19.33
C LEU A 91 10.63 -2.74 19.86
N VAL A 92 11.04 -3.95 20.26
CA VAL A 92 12.34 -4.18 20.94
C VAL A 92 13.41 -4.73 19.99
N SER A 93 13.03 -5.45 18.93
CA SER A 93 13.98 -6.12 18.04
C SER A 93 13.83 -5.68 16.59
N TYR A 94 14.91 -5.15 16.01
CA TYR A 94 14.95 -4.70 14.62
C TYR A 94 14.68 -5.86 13.63
N THR A 95 15.18 -7.06 13.90
CA THR A 95 14.96 -8.23 13.03
C THR A 95 13.48 -8.62 12.97
N HIS A 96 12.78 -8.55 14.10
CA HIS A 96 11.34 -8.76 14.16
C HIS A 96 10.62 -7.66 13.39
N GLN A 97 10.98 -6.39 13.60
CA GLN A 97 10.37 -5.27 12.89
C GLN A 97 10.48 -5.40 11.37
N VAL A 98 11.65 -5.83 10.87
CA VAL A 98 11.86 -6.14 9.45
C VAL A 98 10.93 -7.27 9.00
N ALA A 99 10.93 -8.41 9.68
CA ALA A 99 10.08 -9.55 9.33
C ALA A 99 8.59 -9.19 9.28
N TYR A 100 8.09 -8.49 10.31
CA TYR A 100 6.70 -8.01 10.36
C TYR A 100 6.38 -7.05 9.21
N SER A 101 7.24 -6.06 8.97
CA SER A 101 7.02 -5.06 7.91
C SER A 101 7.08 -5.69 6.52
N THR A 102 7.92 -6.71 6.33
CA THR A 102 7.98 -7.50 5.10
C THR A 102 6.70 -8.27 4.85
N VAL A 103 6.20 -8.99 5.84
CA VAL A 103 4.96 -9.77 5.63
C VAL A 103 3.75 -8.86 5.50
N PHE A 104 3.69 -7.76 6.26
CA PHE A 104 2.67 -6.74 6.09
C PHE A 104 2.68 -6.17 4.67
N PHE A 105 3.86 -5.79 4.15
CA PHE A 105 4.00 -5.28 2.79
C PHE A 105 3.55 -6.32 1.75
N ILE A 106 3.99 -7.58 1.87
CA ILE A 106 3.59 -8.65 0.95
C ILE A 106 2.08 -8.83 0.98
N HIS A 107 1.47 -8.83 2.17
CA HIS A 107 0.03 -8.89 2.34
C HIS A 107 -0.69 -7.73 1.65
N SER A 108 -0.36 -6.49 2.00
CA SER A 108 -0.99 -5.30 1.42
C SER A 108 -0.81 -5.23 -0.10
N ALA A 109 0.39 -5.54 -0.60
CA ALA A 109 0.68 -5.57 -2.03
C ALA A 109 -0.15 -6.64 -2.75
N THR A 110 -0.30 -7.82 -2.16
CA THR A 110 -1.10 -8.93 -2.71
C THR A 110 -2.58 -8.55 -2.76
N VAL A 111 -3.10 -7.97 -1.68
CA VAL A 111 -4.48 -7.48 -1.61
C VAL A 111 -4.71 -6.42 -2.69
N ALA A 112 -3.81 -5.44 -2.83
CA ALA A 112 -3.92 -4.40 -3.86
C ALA A 112 -3.88 -4.98 -5.29
N LEU A 113 -2.98 -5.93 -5.56
CA LEU A 113 -2.90 -6.62 -6.84
C LEU A 113 -4.16 -7.42 -7.15
N PHE A 114 -4.74 -8.10 -6.16
CA PHE A 114 -6.01 -8.81 -6.33
C PHE A 114 -7.13 -7.86 -6.71
N HIS A 115 -7.29 -6.75 -5.98
CA HIS A 115 -8.31 -5.76 -6.28
C HIS A 115 -8.13 -5.18 -7.69
N TYR A 116 -6.89 -4.88 -8.09
CA TYR A 116 -6.58 -4.42 -9.44
C TYR A 116 -6.99 -5.43 -10.52
N GLN A 117 -6.63 -6.71 -10.36
CA GLN A 117 -6.98 -7.76 -11.32
C GLN A 117 -8.48 -8.02 -11.38
N MET A 118 -9.17 -7.96 -10.24
CA MET A 118 -10.63 -8.07 -10.17
C MET A 118 -11.30 -6.97 -11.00
N GLN A 119 -10.91 -5.70 -10.83
CA GLN A 119 -11.48 -4.61 -11.62
C GLN A 119 -11.15 -4.74 -13.10
N LYS A 120 -9.92 -5.14 -13.43
CA LYS A 120 -9.49 -5.35 -14.83
C LYS A 120 -10.31 -6.44 -15.53
N GLY A 121 -10.75 -7.47 -14.80
CA GLY A 121 -11.63 -8.52 -15.32
C GLY A 121 -13.11 -8.13 -15.34
N LEU A 122 -13.62 -7.52 -14.27
CA LEU A 122 -15.05 -7.22 -14.09
C LEU A 122 -15.49 -5.99 -14.89
N LEU A 123 -14.70 -4.93 -14.94
CA LEU A 123 -15.12 -3.67 -15.56
C LEU A 123 -15.44 -3.83 -17.06
N PRO A 124 -14.62 -4.50 -17.88
CA PRO A 124 -14.96 -4.72 -19.29
C PRO A 124 -16.21 -5.61 -19.44
N LEU A 125 -16.46 -6.54 -18.52
CA LEU A 125 -17.67 -7.37 -18.54
C LEU A 125 -18.93 -6.56 -18.24
N LEU A 126 -18.87 -5.66 -17.24
CA LEU A 126 -19.99 -4.81 -16.84
C LEU A 126 -20.29 -3.72 -17.87
N THR A 127 -19.26 -3.26 -18.58
CA THR A 127 -19.36 -2.11 -19.49
C THR A 127 -19.35 -2.51 -20.97
N ASN A 128 -19.45 -3.80 -21.29
CA ASN A 128 -19.37 -4.32 -22.66
C ASN A 128 -18.11 -3.83 -23.40
N ASP A 129 -16.94 -3.98 -22.76
CA ASP A 129 -15.62 -3.55 -23.25
C ASP A 129 -15.48 -2.03 -23.50
N THR A 130 -16.44 -1.19 -23.10
CA THR A 130 -16.34 0.28 -23.28
C THR A 130 -15.36 0.93 -22.31
N LEU A 131 -15.23 0.41 -21.09
CA LEU A 131 -14.28 0.91 -20.09
C LEU A 131 -13.24 -0.16 -19.73
N ASN A 132 -11.99 0.29 -19.58
CA ASN A 132 -10.90 -0.52 -19.06
C ASN A 132 -10.15 0.23 -17.96
N VAL A 133 -9.60 -0.54 -17.01
CA VAL A 133 -8.80 0.00 -15.91
C VAL A 133 -7.42 0.41 -16.43
N GLN A 134 -6.95 1.60 -16.07
CA GLN A 134 -5.57 2.00 -16.37
C GLN A 134 -4.56 1.02 -15.77
N VAL A 135 -3.45 0.80 -16.49
CA VAL A 135 -2.37 -0.04 -15.99
C VAL A 135 -1.81 0.60 -14.72
N THR A 136 -1.96 -0.11 -13.60
CA THR A 136 -1.57 0.38 -12.27
C THR A 136 -0.36 -0.36 -11.75
N PHE A 137 -0.35 -1.69 -11.94
CA PHE A 137 0.72 -2.56 -11.53
C PHE A 137 1.14 -3.44 -12.70
N GLN A 138 2.44 -3.64 -12.86
CA GLN A 138 3.02 -4.48 -13.92
C GLN A 138 4.09 -5.41 -13.34
N ASP A 139 3.65 -6.56 -12.84
CA ASP A 139 4.51 -7.59 -12.22
C ASP A 139 5.57 -7.01 -11.26
N PRO A 140 5.16 -6.31 -10.18
CA PRO A 140 6.07 -5.57 -9.31
C PRO A 140 7.12 -6.42 -8.63
N PHE A 141 6.81 -7.69 -8.34
CA PHE A 141 7.76 -8.62 -7.72
C PHE A 141 8.86 -9.11 -8.67
N LEU A 142 8.79 -8.80 -9.97
CA LEU A 142 9.84 -9.12 -10.95
C LEU A 142 10.82 -7.96 -11.17
N ALA A 143 10.72 -6.89 -10.38
CA ALA A 143 11.61 -5.74 -10.46
C ALA A 143 13.08 -6.13 -10.25
N SER A 144 13.95 -5.58 -11.08
CA SER A 144 15.39 -5.83 -11.04
C SER A 144 16.21 -4.71 -10.40
N SER A 145 15.61 -3.55 -10.15
CA SER A 145 16.25 -2.40 -9.51
C SER A 145 15.20 -1.47 -8.89
N ALA A 146 15.63 -0.45 -8.15
CA ALA A 146 14.72 0.54 -7.57
C ALA A 146 14.01 1.35 -8.65
N GLU A 147 14.74 1.74 -9.70
CA GLU A 147 14.18 2.48 -10.84
C GLU A 147 13.20 1.62 -11.65
N ASP A 148 13.44 0.32 -11.80
CA ASP A 148 12.51 -0.62 -12.43
C ASP A 148 11.21 -0.75 -11.62
N PHE A 149 11.32 -0.90 -10.30
CA PHE A 149 10.17 -1.01 -9.41
C PHE A 149 9.29 0.25 -9.45
N TRP A 150 9.86 1.41 -9.10
CA TRP A 150 9.11 2.67 -8.98
C TRP A 150 8.77 3.32 -10.32
N GLY A 151 9.61 3.12 -11.33
CA GLY A 151 9.47 3.78 -12.63
C GLY A 151 8.49 3.07 -13.56
N HIS A 152 8.37 1.75 -13.45
CA HIS A 152 7.74 0.92 -14.49
C HIS A 152 6.80 -0.17 -13.99
N ARG A 153 6.74 -0.47 -12.69
CA ARG A 153 5.99 -1.64 -12.20
C ARG A 153 5.01 -1.37 -11.07
N TRP A 154 5.30 -0.39 -10.22
CA TRP A 154 4.53 -0.11 -9.01
C TRP A 154 3.79 1.22 -9.10
N GLY A 155 2.47 1.21 -8.93
CA GLY A 155 1.66 2.43 -8.78
C GLY A 155 1.76 3.39 -9.98
N LEU A 156 1.64 2.87 -11.20
CA LEU A 156 1.90 3.61 -12.43
C LEU A 156 1.01 4.85 -12.62
N ILE A 157 -0.22 4.84 -12.11
CA ILE A 157 -1.07 6.04 -12.09
C ILE A 157 -0.46 7.13 -11.21
N THR A 158 -0.11 6.80 -9.96
CA THR A 158 0.55 7.75 -9.04
C THR A 158 1.85 8.28 -9.63
N ARG A 159 2.65 7.39 -10.22
CA ARG A 159 3.87 7.75 -10.94
C ARG A 159 3.58 8.70 -12.10
N ASN A 160 2.55 8.48 -12.89
CA ASN A 160 2.18 9.35 -14.02
C ASN A 160 1.67 10.72 -13.54
N VAL A 161 0.86 10.75 -12.48
CA VAL A 161 0.42 12.00 -11.85
C VAL A 161 1.63 12.79 -11.39
N LEU A 162 2.53 12.19 -10.60
CA LEU A 162 3.77 12.84 -10.15
C LEU A 162 4.66 13.27 -11.32
N ALA A 163 4.72 12.48 -12.40
CA ALA A 163 5.48 12.85 -13.58
C ALA A 163 4.97 14.15 -14.23
N LEU A 164 3.64 14.33 -14.28
CA LEU A 164 3.01 15.50 -14.86
C LEU A 164 3.02 16.71 -13.91
N THR A 165 2.74 16.50 -12.62
CA THR A 165 2.54 17.58 -11.65
C THR A 165 3.84 18.03 -10.97
N VAL A 166 4.83 17.14 -10.86
CA VAL A 166 6.10 17.41 -10.17
C VAL A 166 7.28 17.32 -11.13
N CYS A 167 7.44 16.21 -11.84
CA CYS A 167 8.67 15.98 -12.59
C CYS A 167 8.82 16.92 -13.79
N ALA A 168 7.80 17.01 -14.65
CA ALA A 168 7.82 17.88 -15.82
C ALA A 168 8.15 19.36 -15.46
N PRO A 169 7.47 20.00 -14.48
CA PRO A 169 7.82 21.35 -14.09
C PRO A 169 9.20 21.44 -13.40
N ALA A 170 9.62 20.42 -12.64
CA ALA A 170 10.94 20.41 -12.02
C ALA A 170 12.06 20.33 -13.06
N VAL A 171 11.98 19.41 -14.02
CA VAL A 171 12.95 19.29 -15.12
C VAL A 171 13.02 20.58 -15.92
N LYS A 172 11.88 21.22 -16.22
CA LYS A 172 11.85 22.50 -16.95
C LYS A 172 12.61 23.62 -16.21
N LYS A 173 12.68 23.56 -14.87
CA LYS A 173 13.34 24.58 -14.04
C LYS A 173 14.79 24.25 -13.71
N THR A 174 15.13 22.97 -13.54
CA THR A 174 16.44 22.53 -13.02
C THR A 174 17.30 21.85 -14.07
N GLU A 175 16.74 21.53 -15.24
CA GLU A 175 17.36 20.76 -16.32
C GLU A 175 17.92 19.40 -15.87
N SER A 176 17.46 18.90 -14.71
CA SER A 176 18.00 17.70 -14.07
C SER A 176 16.92 16.66 -13.81
N PRO A 177 16.92 15.54 -14.55
CA PRO A 177 16.05 14.38 -14.28
C PRO A 177 16.25 13.79 -12.88
N VAL A 178 17.44 13.97 -12.31
CA VAL A 178 17.82 13.48 -10.96
C VAL A 178 17.13 14.33 -9.90
N VAL A 179 17.25 15.66 -9.98
CA VAL A 179 16.58 16.59 -9.05
C VAL A 179 15.06 16.43 -9.13
N SER A 180 14.53 16.27 -10.35
CA SER A 180 13.12 16.00 -10.57
C SER A 180 12.64 14.70 -9.92
N ALA A 181 13.41 13.61 -10.03
CA ALA A 181 13.05 12.34 -9.39
C ALA A 181 13.02 12.51 -7.86
N MET A 182 14.04 13.15 -7.28
CA MET A 182 14.09 13.42 -5.84
C MET A 182 12.90 14.24 -5.36
N ALA A 183 12.51 15.29 -6.10
CA ALA A 183 11.35 16.10 -5.77
C ALA A 183 10.04 15.28 -5.75
N ALA A 184 9.86 14.37 -6.71
CA ALA A 184 8.70 13.49 -6.75
C ALA A 184 8.66 12.54 -5.55
N PHE A 185 9.80 11.97 -5.14
CA PHE A 185 9.87 11.13 -3.95
C PHE A 185 9.61 11.91 -2.66
N LEU A 186 10.13 13.14 -2.55
CA LEU A 186 9.89 13.99 -1.38
C LEU A 186 8.40 14.33 -1.23
N ILE A 187 7.75 14.74 -2.33
CA ILE A 187 6.31 15.05 -2.35
C ILE A 187 5.50 13.79 -2.04
N SER A 188 5.85 12.65 -2.67
CA SER A 188 5.21 11.37 -2.36
C SER A 188 5.34 11.02 -0.88
N GLY A 189 6.53 11.18 -0.29
CA GLY A 189 6.78 10.93 1.13
C GLY A 189 5.94 11.82 2.04
N ALA A 190 5.85 13.12 1.74
CA ALA A 190 5.01 14.05 2.47
C ALA A 190 3.52 13.66 2.39
N MET A 191 3.04 13.28 1.20
CA MET A 191 1.64 12.83 1.02
C MET A 191 1.34 11.56 1.81
N HIS A 192 2.25 10.59 1.84
CA HIS A 192 2.06 9.37 2.62
C HIS A 192 2.15 9.64 4.13
N ALA A 193 3.06 10.50 4.59
CA ALA A 193 3.13 10.90 5.99
C ALA A 193 1.84 11.60 6.44
N TYR A 194 1.33 12.54 5.62
CA TYR A 194 0.06 13.21 5.85
C TYR A 194 -1.12 12.23 5.87
N THR A 195 -1.14 11.28 4.93
CA THR A 195 -2.17 10.24 4.90
C THR A 195 -2.15 9.45 6.19
N VAL A 196 -0.99 8.98 6.66
CA VAL A 196 -0.89 8.23 7.91
C VAL A 196 -1.36 9.05 9.12
N GLU A 197 -1.03 10.34 9.16
CA GLU A 197 -1.47 11.23 10.24
C GLU A 197 -2.99 11.44 10.25
N VAL A 198 -3.60 11.69 9.09
CA VAL A 198 -5.05 11.86 8.97
C VAL A 198 -5.81 10.57 9.25
N VAL A 199 -5.27 9.44 8.80
CA VAL A 199 -5.94 8.13 8.82
C VAL A 199 -5.82 7.47 10.20
N PHE A 200 -4.64 7.53 10.82
CA PHE A 200 -4.36 6.83 12.07
C PHE A 200 -4.20 7.76 13.27
N GLY A 201 -4.19 9.08 13.08
CA GLY A 201 -3.90 10.04 14.15
C GLY A 201 -2.45 10.01 14.63
N VAL A 202 -1.54 9.37 13.88
CA VAL A 202 -0.14 9.16 14.26
C VAL A 202 0.80 9.87 13.28
N ARG A 203 1.68 10.72 13.82
CA ARG A 203 2.75 11.34 13.02
C ARG A 203 3.73 10.28 12.50
N ALA A 204 3.99 10.33 11.20
CA ALA A 204 4.85 9.36 10.51
C ALA A 204 6.03 10.01 9.77
N PRO A 205 6.93 10.76 10.44
CA PRO A 205 8.09 11.36 9.77
C PRO A 205 9.02 10.31 9.13
N HIS A 206 9.06 9.10 9.70
CA HIS A 206 9.78 7.95 9.15
C HIS A 206 9.27 7.54 7.76
N ALA A 207 8.01 7.81 7.41
CA ALA A 207 7.48 7.59 6.08
C ALA A 207 8.19 8.47 5.04
N VAL A 208 8.47 9.74 5.38
CA VAL A 208 9.23 10.64 4.48
C VAL A 208 10.63 10.09 4.25
N LEU A 209 11.29 9.59 5.31
CA LEU A 209 12.62 9.00 5.20
C LEU A 209 12.63 7.77 4.28
N PHE A 210 11.62 6.92 4.34
CA PHE A 210 11.46 5.79 3.40
C PHE A 210 11.49 6.29 1.95
N PHE A 211 10.64 7.25 1.59
CA PHE A 211 10.59 7.75 0.21
C PHE A 211 11.86 8.50 -0.19
N VAL A 212 12.50 9.25 0.72
CA VAL A 212 13.78 9.91 0.45
C VAL A 212 14.88 8.89 0.13
N LEU A 213 15.02 7.82 0.92
CA LEU A 213 16.02 6.78 0.65
C LEU A 213 15.79 6.10 -0.70
N HIS A 214 14.55 5.78 -1.03
CA HIS A 214 14.19 5.23 -2.34
C HIS A 214 14.42 6.23 -3.47
N GLY A 215 14.16 7.51 -3.23
CA GLY A 215 14.48 8.60 -4.16
C GLY A 215 15.96 8.74 -4.42
N VAL A 216 16.81 8.60 -3.40
CA VAL A 216 18.27 8.56 -3.54
C VAL A 216 18.68 7.35 -4.37
N ALA A 217 18.16 6.15 -4.07
CA ALA A 217 18.48 4.94 -4.84
C ALA A 217 18.14 5.09 -6.33
N VAL A 218 16.92 5.55 -6.65
CA VAL A 218 16.49 5.79 -8.04
C VAL A 218 17.32 6.90 -8.71
N SER A 219 17.66 7.95 -7.97
CA SER A 219 18.47 9.07 -8.46
C SER A 219 19.89 8.63 -8.80
N LEU A 220 20.51 7.79 -7.96
CA LEU A 220 21.82 7.21 -8.19
C LEU A 220 21.80 6.25 -9.40
N GLU A 221 20.79 5.39 -9.51
CA GLU A 221 20.63 4.51 -10.68
C GLU A 221 20.48 5.31 -11.99
N LYS A 222 19.69 6.40 -11.96
CA LYS A 222 19.54 7.32 -13.11
C LYS A 222 20.85 8.01 -13.44
N TYR A 223 21.53 8.59 -12.46
CA TYR A 223 22.82 9.27 -12.66
C TYR A 223 23.87 8.32 -13.24
N TRP A 224 23.97 7.09 -12.70
CA TRP A 224 24.88 6.06 -13.19
C TRP A 224 24.62 5.72 -14.66
N THR A 225 23.34 5.52 -15.01
CA THR A 225 22.93 5.21 -16.38
C THR A 225 23.22 6.39 -17.34
N LEU A 226 22.92 7.62 -16.92
CA LEU A 226 23.18 8.84 -17.72
C LEU A 226 24.68 9.11 -17.92
N SER A 227 25.52 8.67 -16.98
CA SER A 227 26.98 8.79 -17.05
C SER A 227 27.64 7.69 -17.89
N GLY A 228 26.86 6.84 -18.57
CA GLY A 228 27.36 5.73 -19.39
C GLY A 228 27.66 4.43 -18.63
N GLY A 229 27.28 4.37 -17.35
CA GLY A 229 27.46 3.18 -16.52
C GLY A 229 26.58 2.01 -16.98
N ARG A 230 27.12 0.79 -16.91
CA ARG A 230 26.37 -0.45 -17.17
C ARG A 230 25.76 -0.98 -15.89
N ARG A 231 24.55 -1.54 -15.95
CA ARG A 231 23.95 -2.23 -14.81
C ARG A 231 24.69 -3.54 -14.52
N PRO A 232 24.82 -3.94 -13.25
CA PRO A 232 25.33 -5.27 -12.90
C PRO A 232 24.40 -6.35 -13.47
N ILE A 233 24.86 -7.61 -13.48
CA ILE A 233 24.02 -8.74 -13.91
C ILE A 233 22.71 -8.76 -13.12
N ARG A 234 21.61 -9.09 -13.80
CA ARG A 234 20.24 -8.93 -13.30
C ARG A 234 20.05 -9.52 -11.90
N ILE A 235 20.60 -10.71 -11.63
CA ILE A 235 20.47 -11.39 -10.34
C ILE A 235 21.07 -10.55 -9.21
N ILE A 236 22.28 -10.01 -9.39
CA ILE A 236 22.93 -9.17 -8.37
C ILE A 236 22.11 -7.91 -8.13
N SER A 237 21.68 -7.24 -9.21
CA SER A 237 20.83 -6.05 -9.11
C SER A 237 19.54 -6.34 -8.34
N THR A 238 18.87 -7.46 -8.65
CA THR A 238 17.65 -7.89 -7.97
C THR A 238 17.90 -8.17 -6.49
N LEU A 239 18.98 -8.88 -6.13
CA LEU A 239 19.30 -9.19 -4.73
C LEU A 239 19.59 -7.91 -3.93
N LEU A 240 20.37 -6.99 -4.50
CA LEU A 240 20.67 -5.69 -3.87
C LEU A 240 19.40 -4.86 -3.66
N TRP A 241 18.53 -4.82 -4.68
CA TRP A 241 17.24 -4.13 -4.59
C TRP A 241 16.34 -4.76 -3.53
N LEU A 242 16.19 -6.08 -3.51
CA LEU A 242 15.37 -6.78 -2.53
C LEU A 242 15.88 -6.57 -1.11
N LEU A 243 17.20 -6.65 -0.90
CA LEU A 243 17.80 -6.39 0.39
C LEU A 243 17.55 -4.94 0.84
N PHE A 244 17.80 -3.97 -0.03
CA PHE A 244 17.53 -2.56 0.25
C PHE A 244 16.04 -2.31 0.56
N GLY A 245 15.15 -2.91 -0.22
CA GLY A 245 13.71 -2.86 0.00
C GLY A 245 13.35 -3.38 1.39
N VAL A 246 13.72 -4.62 1.70
CA VAL A 246 13.41 -5.27 2.99
C VAL A 246 13.92 -4.47 4.18
N LEU A 247 15.14 -3.94 4.10
CA LEU A 247 15.73 -3.14 5.19
C LEU A 247 15.05 -1.78 5.39
N THR A 248 14.42 -1.22 4.35
CA THR A 248 13.74 0.08 4.44
C THR A 248 12.26 -0.02 4.78
N LEU A 249 11.62 -1.18 4.57
CA LEU A 249 10.19 -1.40 4.87
C LEU A 249 9.74 -0.98 6.28
N PRO A 250 10.52 -1.18 7.36
CA PRO A 250 10.15 -0.72 8.70
C PRO A 250 9.83 0.77 8.83
N LEU A 251 10.47 1.61 8.01
CA LEU A 251 10.30 3.07 8.06
C LEU A 251 8.86 3.50 7.72
N TYR A 252 8.24 2.82 6.76
CA TYR A 252 6.88 3.12 6.32
C TYR A 252 5.88 2.05 6.77
N PHE A 253 6.05 0.81 6.32
CA PHE A 253 5.14 -0.29 6.62
C PHE A 253 5.17 -0.71 8.09
N GLY A 254 6.31 -0.54 8.77
CA GLY A 254 6.39 -0.72 10.23
C GLY A 254 5.61 0.33 11.01
N THR A 255 5.39 1.53 10.45
CA THR A 255 4.51 2.54 11.06
C THR A 255 3.05 2.16 10.88
N LEU A 256 2.67 1.73 9.66
CA LEU A 256 1.32 1.22 9.37
C LEU A 256 0.95 0.02 10.25
N ALA A 257 1.86 -0.96 10.36
CA ALA A 257 1.64 -2.16 11.16
C ALA A 257 1.52 -1.87 12.67
N ARG A 258 2.16 -0.81 13.18
CA ARG A 258 1.99 -0.37 14.58
C ARG A 258 0.71 0.42 14.82
N ALA A 259 0.29 1.23 13.85
CA ALA A 259 -0.88 2.08 13.96
C ALA A 259 -2.20 1.31 13.72
N SER A 260 -2.17 0.28 12.87
CA SER A 260 -3.39 -0.45 12.47
C SER A 260 -4.16 -1.15 13.60
N PRO A 261 -3.56 -1.81 14.60
CA PRO A 261 -4.32 -2.54 15.62
C PRO A 261 -5.13 -1.61 16.52
N GLN A 262 -4.54 -0.49 16.94
CA GLN A 262 -5.19 0.51 17.79
C GLN A 262 -6.35 1.17 17.05
N TRP A 263 -6.17 1.47 15.76
CA TRP A 263 -7.22 2.00 14.91
C TRP A 263 -8.39 0.99 14.72
N LEU A 264 -8.08 -0.28 14.43
CA LEU A 264 -9.10 -1.32 14.27
C LEU A 264 -9.94 -1.50 15.56
N GLN A 265 -9.30 -1.46 16.72
CA GLN A 265 -9.99 -1.58 18.01
C GLN A 265 -10.86 -0.36 18.34
N ALA A 266 -10.41 0.84 17.99
CA ALA A 266 -11.14 2.08 18.26
C ALA A 266 -12.38 2.27 17.35
N TYR A 267 -12.32 1.78 16.11
CA TYR A 267 -13.32 2.10 15.08
C TYR A 267 -14.14 0.92 14.56
N LEU A 268 -13.79 -0.33 14.90
CA LEU A 268 -14.55 -1.54 14.49
C LEU A 268 -14.89 -2.44 15.71
N PRO A 269 -15.58 -1.94 16.75
CA PRO A 269 -15.83 -2.72 17.96
C PRO A 269 -16.76 -3.94 17.75
N ASP A 270 -17.65 -3.94 16.75
CA ASP A 270 -18.78 -4.89 16.66
C ASP A 270 -18.77 -5.85 15.46
N LEU A 271 -17.67 -5.99 14.72
CA LEU A 271 -17.59 -7.03 13.68
C LEU A 271 -17.32 -8.40 14.32
N GLY A 272 -18.39 -9.08 14.73
CA GLY A 272 -18.44 -10.53 14.93
C GLY A 272 -18.00 -11.37 13.70
N LEU A 273 -17.54 -10.72 12.62
CA LEU A 273 -16.82 -11.34 11.52
C LEU A 273 -15.46 -11.92 11.93
N LEU A 274 -14.77 -11.32 12.90
CA LEU A 274 -13.52 -11.88 13.43
C LEU A 274 -13.76 -13.21 14.17
N SER A 275 -14.94 -13.40 14.77
CA SER A 275 -15.37 -14.70 15.33
C SER A 275 -15.89 -15.68 14.26
N LEU A 276 -16.37 -15.21 13.11
CA LEU A 276 -16.80 -16.06 11.98
C LEU A 276 -15.62 -16.62 11.18
N LEU A 277 -14.52 -15.86 11.11
CA LEU A 277 -13.21 -16.42 10.76
C LEU A 277 -12.83 -17.33 11.93
N LYS A 278 -13.22 -18.61 11.87
CA LYS A 278 -12.58 -19.67 12.66
C LYS A 278 -11.11 -19.74 12.25
N ILE A 279 -10.32 -18.82 12.79
CA ILE A 279 -8.88 -18.80 12.66
C ILE A 279 -8.42 -20.10 13.32
N PRO A 280 -7.75 -21.01 12.59
CA PRO A 280 -7.27 -22.26 13.16
C PRO A 280 -6.45 -21.96 14.41
N GLU A 281 -6.70 -22.72 15.49
CA GLU A 281 -5.79 -22.73 16.65
C GLU A 281 -4.45 -23.30 16.18
N PHE A 282 -3.56 -22.43 15.73
CA PHE A 282 -2.18 -22.80 15.47
C PHE A 282 -1.48 -22.96 16.82
N GLN A 283 -1.14 -24.20 17.17
CA GLN A 283 -0.18 -24.46 18.24
C GLN A 283 1.19 -23.95 17.78
N CYS A 284 1.71 -22.94 18.47
CA CYS A 284 3.09 -22.50 18.27
C CYS A 284 4.00 -23.58 18.89
N TYR A 285 4.82 -24.22 18.05
CA TYR A 285 5.88 -25.14 18.48
C TYR A 285 7.20 -24.38 18.63
#